data_AF-A0A2J4PVG9-F1
#
_entry.id   AF-A0A2J4PVG9-F1
#
_cell.length_a   1.000
_cell.length_b   1.000
_cell.length_c   1.000
_cell.angle_alpha   90.00
_cell.angle_beta   90.00
_cell.angle_gamma   90.00
#
_symmetry.space_group_name_H-M   'P 1'
#
loop_
_entity.id
_entity.type
_entity.pdbx_description
1 polymer ?
#
loop_
_entity_poly.entity_id
_entity_poly.type
_entity_poly.pdbx_seq_one_letter_code
_entity_poly.pdbx_strand_id
1 'polypeptide(L)' 'MIVMPKRLADDVARRVRALIEEQKLEAGMRLPAERQLAAQLGVSRNSLREALA' A
#
# COMPACT_ATOMS: atom_id res chain seq x y z
N MET A 1 10.02 17.65 19.50
CA MET A 1 9.57 17.03 18.23
C MET A 1 9.40 15.54 18.46
N ILE A 2 8.15 15.07 18.55
CA ILE A 2 7.88 13.63 18.64
C ILE A 2 8.07 13.06 17.24
N VAL A 3 9.24 12.49 16.97
CA VAL A 3 9.47 11.74 15.74
C VAL A 3 8.76 10.40 15.96
N MET A 4 7.49 10.31 15.52
CA MET A 4 6.80 9.03 15.51
C MET A 4 7.64 8.04 14.69
N PRO A 5 7.95 6.85 15.21
CA PRO A 5 8.71 5.86 14.45
C PRO A 5 7.88 5.59 13.20
N LYS A 6 8.41 5.97 12.03
CA LYS A 6 7.79 5.73 10.73
C LYS A 6 7.43 4.26 10.69
N ARG A 7 6.15 3.95 10.82
CA ARG A 7 5.74 2.55 10.89
C ARG A 7 5.95 1.99 9.50
N LEU A 8 6.37 0.74 9.43
CA LEU A 8 6.45 0.02 8.15
C LEU A 8 5.12 0.16 7.37
N ALA A 9 3.99 0.20 8.09
CA ALA A 9 2.67 0.49 7.55
C ALA A 9 2.57 1.86 6.83
N ASP A 10 3.15 2.94 7.36
CA ASP A 10 3.11 4.28 6.73
C ASP A 10 3.90 4.30 5.40
N ASP A 11 5.04 3.61 5.38
CA ASP A 11 5.87 3.49 4.19
C ASP A 11 5.20 2.62 3.13
N VAL A 12 4.49 1.56 3.54
CA VAL A 12 3.66 0.75 2.66
C VAL A 12 2.48 1.56 2.13
N ALA A 13 1.78 2.32 2.98
CA ALA A 13 0.66 3.17 2.56
C ALA A 13 1.08 4.22 1.52
N ARG A 14 2.25 4.86 1.68
CA ARG A 14 2.80 5.76 0.67
C ARG A 14 3.08 5.07 -0.66
N ARG A 15 3.68 3.87 -0.61
CA ARG A 15 3.96 3.08 -1.82
C ARG A 15 2.68 2.60 -2.50
N VAL A 16 1.69 2.17 -1.74
CA VAL A 16 0.35 1.81 -2.25
C VAL A 16 -0.27 3.02 -2.96
N ARG A 17 -0.23 4.21 -2.36
CA ARG A 17 -0.77 5.43 -2.99
C ARG A 17 -0.07 5.76 -4.31
N ALA A 18 1.27 5.71 -4.35
CA ALA A 18 2.03 5.92 -5.59
C ALA A 18 1.64 4.91 -6.68
N LEU A 19 1.43 3.65 -6.30
CA LEU A 19 1.06 2.59 -7.24
C LEU A 19 -0.39 2.71 -7.73
N ILE A 20 -1.31 3.22 -6.90
CA ILE A 20 -2.68 3.56 -7.31
C ILE A 20 -2.65 4.66 -8.37
N GLU A 21 -1.82 5.69 -8.17
CA GLU A 21 -1.62 6.77 -9.15
C GLU A 21 -0.98 6.26 -10.44
N GLU A 22 0.06 5.42 -10.37
CA GLU A 22 0.73 4.83 -11.54
C GLU A 22 -0.21 3.93 -12.35
N GLN A 23 -1.04 3.11 -11.69
CA GLN A 23 -2.01 2.25 -12.37
C GLN A 23 -3.32 2.95 -12.73
N LYS A 24 -3.45 4.25 -12.45
CA LYS A 24 -4.68 5.04 -12.66
C LYS A 24 -5.92 4.33 -12.10
N LEU A 25 -5.77 3.72 -10.93
CA LEU A 25 -6.87 3.05 -10.24
C LEU A 25 -7.82 4.12 -9.68
N GLU A 26 -8.98 4.24 -10.29
CA GLU A 26 -10.03 5.16 -9.87
C GLU A 26 -10.82 4.64 -8.67
N ALA A 27 -11.29 5.57 -7.85
CA ALA A 27 -12.17 5.26 -6.73
C ALA A 27 -13.47 4.60 -7.24
N GLY A 28 -13.76 3.39 -6.76
CA GLY A 28 -14.91 2.60 -7.19
C GLY A 28 -14.59 1.47 -8.16
N MET A 29 -13.38 1.43 -8.74
CA MET A 29 -12.90 0.22 -9.39
C MET A 29 -12.60 -0.86 -8.35
N ARG A 30 -12.87 -2.12 -8.70
CA ARG A 30 -12.41 -3.24 -7.87
C ARG A 30 -10.88 -3.22 -7.86
N LEU A 31 -10.31 -3.06 -6.66
CA LEU A 31 -8.88 -3.20 -6.47
C LEU A 31 -8.43 -4.59 -6.97
N PRO A 32 -7.30 -4.67 -7.68
CA PRO A 32 -6.67 -5.95 -7.96
C PRO A 32 -6.38 -6.67 -6.63
N ALA A 33 -6.35 -8.00 -6.66
CA ALA A 33 -6.17 -8.79 -5.45
C ALA A 33 -4.96 -8.30 -4.64
N GLU A 34 -5.06 -8.29 -3.30
CA GLU A 34 -3.96 -7.90 -2.40
C GLU A 34 -2.63 -8.61 -2.75
N ARG A 35 -2.71 -9.84 -3.28
CA ARG A 35 -1.56 -10.57 -3.84
C ARG A 35 -0.85 -9.83 -4.97
N GLN A 36 -1.59 -9.35 -5.96
CA GLN A 36 -1.03 -8.64 -7.10
C GLN A 36 -0.45 -7.30 -6.66
N LEU A 37 -1.16 -6.57 -5.80
CA LEU A 37 -0.65 -5.34 -5.21
C LEU A 37 0.67 -5.58 -4.46
N ALA A 38 0.70 -6.59 -3.58
CA ALA A 38 1.90 -6.95 -2.83
C ALA A 38 3.07 -7.33 -3.75
N ALA A 39 2.80 -8.10 -4.82
CA ALA A 39 3.81 -8.47 -5.80
C ALA A 39 4.34 -7.27 -6.60
N GLN A 40 3.48 -6.32 -6.99
CA GLN A 40 3.87 -5.11 -7.71
C GLN A 40 4.64 -4.12 -6.82
N LEU A 41 4.25 -4.01 -5.55
CA LEU A 41 4.88 -3.13 -4.56
C LEU A 41 6.17 -3.74 -3.98
N GLY A 42 6.45 -5.02 -4.23
CA GLY A 42 7.57 -5.74 -3.63
C GLY A 42 7.47 -5.87 -2.11
N VAL A 43 6.24 -5.81 -1.56
CA VAL A 43 5.99 -5.89 -0.11
C VAL A 43 5.32 -7.22 0.24
N SER A 44 5.44 -7.64 1.51
CA SER A 44 4.74 -8.83 1.97
C SER A 44 3.22 -8.57 2.06
N ARG A 45 2.41 -9.62 1.90
CA ARG A 45 0.95 -9.52 2.11
C ARG A 45 0.60 -9.06 3.52
N ASN A 46 1.39 -9.44 4.53
CA ASN A 46 1.17 -9.02 5.91
C ASN A 46 1.35 -7.51 6.04
N SER A 47 2.42 -6.96 5.47
CA SER A 47 2.69 -5.53 5.49
C SER A 47 1.62 -4.73 4.73
N LEU A 48 1.12 -5.27 3.61
CA LEU A 48 0.02 -4.67 2.86
C LEU A 48 -1.29 -4.69 3.66
N ARG A 49 -1.62 -5.82 4.30
CA ARG A 49 -2.79 -5.94 5.17
C ARG A 49 -2.70 -4.98 6.36
N GLU A 50 -1.55 -4.85 7.00
CA GLU A 50 -1.36 -3.90 8.11
C GLU A 50 -1.49 -2.43 7.67
N ALA A 51 -1.21 -2.12 6.40
CA ALA A 51 -1.41 -0.78 5.85
C ALA A 51 -2.86 -0.53 5.39
N LEU A 52 -3.65 -1.59 5.17
CA LEU A 52 -5.05 -1.54 4.79
C LEU A 52 -6.03 -1.69 5.96
N ALA A 53 -5.57 -2.26 7.07
CA ALA A 53 -6.30 -2.45 8.32
C ALA A 53 -6.44 -1.14 9.10
#